data_AF-A0A935I450-F1
#
_entry.id   AF-A0A935I450-F1
#
_cell.length_a   1.000
_cell.length_b   1.000
_cell.length_c   1.000
_cell.angle_alpha   90.00
_cell.angle_beta   90.00
_cell.angle_gamma   90.00
#
_symmetry.space_group_name_H-M   'P 1'
#
loop_
_entity.id
_entity.type
_entity.pdbx_description
1 polymer ?
#
loop_
_entity_poly.entity_id
_entity_poly.type
_entity_poly.pdbx_seq_one_letter_code
_entity_poly.pdbx_strand_id
1 'polypeptide(L)'
;MKKIINLTFLTVILVIYFSSCTKEVPKELQNRSTQDNSEKKMPDDSIHRNLKSADPHGTLSENNSGTKNESAGDKTIDIILKDADEANARYIKSKSEADKEACIEKQMLAANFLMFEADLPPKEKYKPALVRYRRILEIDPSNKEAAANKKQIEDIYESMGKPIPN
;
A
#
# COMPACT_ATOMS: atom_id res chain seq x y z
N MET A 1 43.57 5.68 -33.85
CA MET A 1 43.88 5.78 -32.41
C MET A 1 43.09 4.69 -31.69
N LYS A 2 43.79 3.66 -31.19
CA LYS A 2 43.21 2.51 -30.48
C LYS A 2 42.86 2.93 -29.04
N LYS A 3 41.59 2.84 -28.65
CA LYS A 3 41.17 2.85 -27.24
C LYS A 3 40.66 1.46 -26.89
N ILE A 4 41.58 0.60 -26.46
CA ILE A 4 41.28 -0.67 -25.78
C ILE A 4 41.60 -0.39 -24.32
N ILE A 5 40.57 -0.07 -23.53
CA ILE A 5 40.71 0.18 -22.10
C ILE A 5 39.72 -0.75 -21.38
N ASN A 6 40.29 -1.86 -20.89
CA ASN A 6 40.02 -2.53 -19.62
C ASN A 6 38.67 -3.24 -19.44
N LEU A 7 38.58 -4.43 -20.06
CA LEU A 7 37.63 -5.53 -19.81
C LEU A 7 38.08 -6.44 -18.62
N THR A 8 38.76 -5.89 -17.61
CA THR A 8 39.43 -6.70 -16.55
C THR A 8 39.03 -6.34 -15.13
N PHE A 9 37.77 -5.94 -14.92
CA PHE A 9 37.17 -5.83 -13.57
C PHE A 9 36.03 -6.83 -13.33
N LEU A 10 35.92 -7.87 -14.18
CA LEU A 10 34.82 -8.85 -14.14
C LEU A 10 35.19 -10.19 -13.47
N THR A 11 36.37 -10.36 -12.87
CA THR A 11 36.82 -11.70 -12.40
C THR A 11 37.40 -11.78 -10.99
N VAL A 12 37.17 -10.79 -10.10
CA VAL A 12 37.75 -10.81 -8.73
C VAL A 12 36.73 -10.75 -7.59
N ILE A 13 35.41 -10.67 -7.86
CA ILE A 13 34.37 -10.74 -6.81
C ILE A 13 33.61 -12.08 -6.93
N LEU A 14 34.34 -13.20 -6.93
CA LEU A 14 33.79 -14.57 -6.91
C LEU A 14 34.33 -15.41 -5.74
N VAL A 15 35.09 -14.86 -4.79
CA VAL A 15 35.67 -15.67 -3.71
C VAL A 15 35.74 -14.90 -2.40
N ILE A 16 34.59 -14.50 -1.83
CA ILE A 16 34.53 -14.08 -0.42
C ILE A 16 33.32 -14.71 0.28
N TYR A 17 33.61 -15.87 0.88
CA TYR A 17 33.15 -16.36 2.18
C TYR A 17 31.69 -16.79 2.40
N PHE A 18 31.55 -18.13 2.39
CA PHE A 18 30.71 -18.88 3.31
C PHE A 18 30.86 -18.40 4.76
N SER A 19 29.74 -18.14 5.43
CA SER A 19 29.58 -18.25 6.88
C SER A 19 28.12 -18.58 7.18
N SER A 20 27.77 -19.85 6.95
CA SER A 20 26.58 -20.47 7.51
C SER A 20 26.79 -20.66 9.02
N CYS A 21 26.37 -19.69 9.83
CA CYS A 21 26.19 -19.89 11.25
C CYS A 21 24.80 -20.48 11.49
N THR A 22 24.72 -21.81 11.57
CA THR A 22 23.59 -22.53 12.15
C THR A 22 23.57 -22.25 13.64
N LYS A 23 22.64 -21.38 14.10
CA LYS A 23 22.39 -21.20 15.53
C LYS A 23 21.15 -22.00 15.91
N GLU A 24 21.43 -22.99 16.74
CA GLU A 24 20.56 -24.04 17.21
C GLU A 24 19.36 -23.48 17.99
N VAL A 25 18.15 -23.91 17.64
CA VAL A 25 16.95 -23.61 18.42
C VAL A 25 16.93 -24.54 19.63
N PRO A 26 16.84 -24.03 20.87
CA PRO A 26 16.77 -24.87 22.07
C PRO A 26 15.52 -25.74 22.07
N LYS A 27 15.66 -26.98 22.56
CA LYS A 27 14.63 -28.05 22.58
C LYS A 27 13.41 -27.77 23.49
N GLU A 28 13.25 -26.56 24.03
CA GLU A 28 12.19 -26.16 24.96
C GLU A 28 10.90 -25.66 24.28
N LEU A 29 10.81 -25.65 22.94
CA LEU A 29 9.57 -25.30 22.21
C LEU A 29 8.98 -26.46 21.42
N GLN A 30 9.48 -27.69 21.62
CA GLN A 30 9.01 -28.91 20.97
C GLN A 30 8.25 -29.84 21.92
N ASN A 31 7.44 -29.35 22.86
CA ASN A 31 6.43 -30.22 23.48
C ASN A 31 5.32 -29.45 24.23
N ARG A 32 4.17 -29.27 23.61
CA ARG A 32 2.88 -29.45 24.30
C ARG A 32 1.74 -29.66 23.31
N SER A 33 1.76 -30.82 22.67
CA SER A 33 0.52 -31.39 22.18
C SER A 33 -0.25 -31.99 23.36
N THR A 34 -1.53 -31.62 23.41
CA THR A 34 -2.67 -32.44 23.84
C THR A 34 -3.26 -32.18 25.24
N GLN A 35 -4.50 -31.67 25.17
CA GLN A 35 -5.66 -31.80 26.07
C GLN A 35 -5.56 -31.32 27.51
N ASP A 36 -6.31 -30.26 27.80
CA ASP A 36 -7.42 -30.41 28.74
C ASP A 36 -8.67 -29.73 28.20
N ASN A 37 -9.76 -30.48 28.19
CA ASN A 37 -11.10 -30.10 27.81
C ASN A 37 -11.83 -29.82 29.12
N SER A 38 -11.89 -28.56 29.53
CA SER A 38 -12.75 -28.13 30.62
C SER A 38 -13.56 -26.91 30.15
N GLU A 39 -14.86 -27.16 30.02
CA GLU A 39 -15.91 -26.18 29.73
C GLU A 39 -15.77 -24.95 30.61
N LYS A 40 -15.27 -23.85 30.05
CA LYS A 40 -15.51 -22.53 30.64
C LYS A 40 -16.85 -22.04 30.13
N LYS A 41 -17.94 -22.51 30.77
CA LYS A 41 -19.25 -21.85 30.67
C LYS A 41 -19.07 -20.40 31.11
N MET A 42 -19.31 -19.48 30.19
CA MET A 42 -19.48 -18.07 30.51
C MET A 42 -20.73 -17.93 31.40
N PRO A 43 -20.73 -17.06 32.42
CA PRO A 43 -21.91 -16.83 33.23
C PRO A 43 -23.06 -16.29 32.36
N ASP A 44 -24.23 -16.87 32.58
CA ASP A 44 -25.50 -16.49 31.96
C ASP A 44 -26.01 -15.22 32.63
N ASP A 45 -25.66 -14.07 32.08
CA ASP A 45 -26.18 -12.77 32.52
C ASP A 45 -27.59 -12.55 31.96
N SER A 46 -28.51 -13.42 32.39
CA SER A 46 -29.96 -13.37 32.14
C SER A 46 -30.65 -12.23 32.91
N ILE A 47 -30.17 -10.98 32.76
CA ILE A 47 -30.87 -9.76 33.22
C ILE A 47 -31.46 -9.01 32.02
N HIS A 48 -32.17 -9.68 31.11
CA HIS A 48 -33.13 -8.97 30.24
C HIS A 48 -34.35 -9.85 29.99
N ARG A 49 -35.18 -10.02 31.03
CA ARG A 49 -36.51 -10.60 30.89
C ARG A 49 -37.58 -9.52 31.02
N ASN A 50 -38.24 -9.29 29.89
CA ASN A 50 -39.67 -9.05 29.74
C ASN A 50 -40.20 -7.60 29.84
N LEU A 51 -40.42 -6.98 28.68
CA LEU A 51 -41.68 -6.30 28.35
C LEU A 51 -42.12 -6.66 26.93
N LYS A 52 -42.88 -7.76 26.88
CA LYS A 52 -43.94 -8.19 25.94
C LYS A 52 -44.54 -7.10 25.01
N SER A 53 -44.49 -7.38 23.70
CA SER A 53 -45.52 -7.11 22.65
C SER A 53 -45.73 -5.65 22.18
N ALA A 54 -45.97 -5.27 20.92
CA ALA A 54 -46.43 -5.97 19.71
C ALA A 54 -46.08 -5.14 18.44
N ASP A 55 -46.15 -5.83 17.30
CA ASP A 55 -46.43 -5.38 15.92
C ASP A 55 -45.33 -4.92 14.93
N PRO A 56 -45.44 -5.33 13.63
CA PRO A 56 -44.45 -5.11 12.59
C PRO A 56 -44.91 -4.06 11.56
N HIS A 57 -44.14 -2.98 11.36
CA HIS A 57 -44.24 -2.19 10.14
C HIS A 57 -42.96 -1.40 9.88
N GLY A 58 -42.49 -1.46 8.64
CA GLY A 58 -41.20 -0.94 8.24
C GLY A 58 -41.06 0.57 8.34
N THR A 59 -39.81 0.99 8.49
CA THR A 59 -39.32 2.30 8.09
C THR A 59 -37.87 2.16 7.62
N LEU A 60 -37.59 2.93 6.58
CA LEU A 60 -36.38 2.91 5.77
C LEU A 60 -35.15 3.19 6.63
N SER A 61 -34.09 2.42 6.40
CA SER A 61 -32.74 2.72 6.88
C SER A 61 -32.26 3.99 6.19
N GLU A 62 -32.45 5.13 6.85
CA GLU A 62 -31.93 6.41 6.43
C GLU A 62 -30.40 6.40 6.43
N ASN A 63 -29.90 6.55 5.21
CA ASN A 63 -28.59 7.03 4.82
C ASN A 63 -27.88 7.80 5.95
N ASN A 64 -26.80 7.21 6.45
CA ASN A 64 -25.76 7.95 7.15
C ASN A 64 -25.06 8.84 6.11
N SER A 65 -25.63 10.02 5.85
CA SER A 65 -24.93 11.11 5.19
C SER A 65 -23.93 11.67 6.19
N GLY A 66 -22.76 11.03 6.24
CA GLY A 66 -21.59 11.59 6.88
C GLY A 66 -21.38 13.00 6.35
N THR A 67 -21.35 13.95 7.27
CA THR A 67 -21.16 15.37 7.01
C THR A 67 -19.79 15.58 6.38
N LYS A 68 -19.82 15.53 5.06
CA LYS A 68 -18.89 16.05 4.08
C LYS A 68 -18.15 17.30 4.56
N ASN A 69 -16.91 17.10 5.04
CA ASN A 69 -15.90 18.15 5.13
C ASN A 69 -15.29 18.36 3.74
N GLU A 70 -16.13 18.68 2.75
CA GLU A 70 -15.82 18.52 1.32
C GLU A 70 -15.02 19.66 0.69
N SER A 71 -14.91 20.82 1.33
CA SER A 71 -14.38 22.00 0.64
C SER A 71 -12.86 22.19 0.77
N ALA A 72 -12.25 21.63 1.82
CA ALA A 72 -10.81 21.78 2.06
C ALA A 72 -9.99 20.59 1.53
N GLY A 73 -10.45 19.36 1.77
CA GLY A 73 -9.77 18.14 1.32
C GLY A 73 -9.69 18.06 -0.20
N ASP A 74 -10.80 18.30 -0.89
CA ASP A 74 -10.93 18.24 -2.35
C ASP A 74 -9.93 19.17 -3.07
N LYS A 75 -9.85 20.43 -2.61
CA LYS A 75 -8.89 21.41 -3.14
C LYS A 75 -7.44 20.99 -2.94
N THR A 76 -7.13 20.33 -1.82
CA THR A 76 -5.78 19.79 -1.57
C THR A 76 -5.46 18.66 -2.54
N ILE A 77 -6.42 17.78 -2.85
CA ILE A 77 -6.22 16.69 -3.82
C ILE A 77 -5.87 17.26 -5.20
N ASP A 78 -6.67 18.21 -5.69
CA ASP A 78 -6.49 18.81 -7.01
C ASP A 78 -5.12 19.48 -7.16
N ILE A 79 -4.68 20.22 -6.14
CA ILE A 79 -3.37 20.88 -6.14
C ILE A 79 -2.24 19.84 -6.22
N ILE A 80 -2.30 18.79 -5.38
CA ILE A 80 -1.26 17.76 -5.34
C ILE A 80 -1.18 16.99 -6.67
N LEU A 81 -2.34 16.64 -7.25
CA LEU A 81 -2.40 15.94 -8.53
C LEU A 81 -1.86 16.82 -9.66
N LYS A 82 -2.27 18.09 -9.71
CA LYS A 82 -1.81 19.05 -10.71
C LYS A 82 -0.30 19.27 -10.64
N ASP A 83 0.25 19.42 -9.44
CA ASP A 83 1.69 19.62 -9.25
C ASP A 83 2.50 18.40 -9.73
N ALA A 84 2.01 17.18 -9.47
CA ALA A 84 2.62 15.95 -9.96
C ALA A 84 2.57 15.85 -11.50
N ASP A 85 1.46 16.24 -12.11
CA ASP A 85 1.27 16.19 -13.55
C ASP A 85 2.11 17.26 -14.26
N GLU A 86 2.21 18.46 -13.71
CA GLU A 86 3.11 19.51 -14.20
C GLU A 86 4.58 19.12 -14.06
N ALA A 87 4.99 18.50 -12.95
CA ALA A 87 6.35 18.01 -12.77
C ALA A 87 6.70 16.92 -13.80
N ASN A 88 5.78 16.00 -14.07
CA ASN A 88 5.97 15.00 -15.13
C ASN A 88 6.04 15.64 -16.52
N ALA A 89 5.20 16.65 -16.83
CA ALA A 89 5.27 17.37 -18.08
C ALA A 89 6.61 18.12 -18.26
N ARG A 90 7.10 18.77 -17.20
CA ARG A 90 8.42 19.40 -17.17
C ARG A 90 9.54 18.39 -17.45
N TYR A 91 9.55 17.26 -16.74
CA TYR A 91 10.52 16.19 -16.97
C TYR A 91 10.44 15.59 -18.37
N ILE A 92 9.25 15.36 -18.91
CA ILE A 92 9.08 14.86 -20.28
C ILE A 92 9.71 15.83 -21.30
N LYS A 93 9.59 17.14 -21.08
CA LYS A 93 10.15 18.17 -21.96
C LYS A 93 11.66 18.32 -21.81
N SER A 94 12.17 18.38 -20.58
CA SER A 94 13.57 18.72 -20.33
C SER A 94 14.49 17.50 -20.29
N LYS A 95 13.98 16.36 -19.80
CA LYS A 95 14.76 15.16 -19.46
C LYS A 95 15.98 15.45 -18.57
N SER A 96 15.95 16.55 -17.82
CA SER A 96 17.03 16.92 -16.91
C SER A 96 16.97 16.05 -15.64
N GLU A 97 18.10 15.80 -14.99
CA GLU A 97 18.12 15.08 -13.72
C GLU A 97 17.39 15.86 -12.61
N ALA A 98 17.46 17.20 -12.61
CA ALA A 98 16.72 18.01 -11.65
C ALA A 98 15.19 17.87 -11.80
N ASP A 99 14.68 17.89 -13.04
CA ASP A 99 13.25 17.69 -13.29
C ASP A 99 12.83 16.23 -13.07
N LYS A 100 13.75 15.28 -13.26
CA LYS A 100 13.52 13.87 -12.95
C LYS A 100 13.28 13.67 -11.45
N GLU A 101 14.14 14.23 -10.61
CA GLU A 101 14.02 14.19 -9.15
C GLU A 101 12.72 14.85 -8.70
N ALA A 102 12.43 16.05 -9.21
CA ALA A 102 11.17 16.75 -8.91
C ALA A 102 9.94 15.95 -9.37
N CYS A 103 10.00 15.31 -10.53
CA CYS A 103 8.93 14.44 -11.01
C CYS A 103 8.72 13.26 -10.07
N ILE A 104 9.78 12.57 -9.64
CA ILE A 104 9.66 11.44 -8.71
C ILE A 104 9.06 11.90 -7.38
N GLU A 105 9.55 13.00 -6.82
CA GLU A 105 9.05 13.56 -5.55
C GLU A 105 7.55 13.88 -5.62
N LYS A 106 7.12 14.65 -6.63
CA LYS A 106 5.71 15.04 -6.74
C LYS A 106 4.79 13.87 -7.07
N GLN A 107 5.26 12.91 -7.88
CA GLN A 107 4.49 11.69 -8.15
C GLN A 107 4.36 10.82 -6.88
N MET A 108 5.42 10.70 -6.07
CA MET A 108 5.37 9.97 -4.79
C MET A 108 4.40 10.65 -3.83
N LEU A 109 4.47 11.97 -3.69
CA LEU A 109 3.55 12.73 -2.85
C LEU A 109 2.09 12.50 -3.26
N ALA A 110 1.78 12.60 -4.56
CA ALA A 110 0.44 12.39 -5.06
C ALA A 110 -0.04 10.93 -4.89
N ALA A 111 0.83 9.95 -5.15
CA ALA A 111 0.51 8.54 -4.98
C ALA A 111 0.23 8.19 -3.51
N ASN A 112 1.09 8.64 -2.60
CA ASN A 112 0.95 8.41 -1.16
C ASN A 112 -0.30 9.13 -0.62
N PHE A 113 -0.54 10.38 -1.03
CA PHE A 113 -1.73 11.13 -0.62
C PHE A 113 -3.01 10.41 -1.05
N LEU A 114 -3.11 9.98 -2.31
CA LEU A 114 -4.26 9.21 -2.78
C LEU A 114 -4.44 7.93 -1.94
N MET A 115 -3.37 7.16 -1.74
CA MET A 115 -3.47 5.86 -1.09
C MET A 115 -3.85 5.94 0.40
N PHE A 116 -3.26 6.89 1.13
CA PHE A 116 -3.29 6.93 2.59
C PHE A 116 -4.13 8.06 3.18
N GLU A 117 -4.12 9.24 2.58
CA GLU A 117 -4.68 10.46 3.18
C GLU A 117 -6.02 10.89 2.58
N ALA A 118 -6.24 10.60 1.30
CA ALA A 118 -7.45 11.03 0.60
C ALA A 118 -8.70 10.34 1.19
N ASP A 119 -9.69 11.16 1.56
CA ASP A 119 -11.03 10.73 1.96
C ASP A 119 -11.87 10.36 0.73
N LEU A 120 -11.35 9.41 -0.05
CA LEU A 120 -11.96 8.88 -1.25
C LEU A 120 -12.24 7.38 -1.07
N PRO A 121 -13.34 6.86 -1.65
CA PRO A 121 -13.59 5.44 -1.63
C PRO A 121 -12.45 4.67 -2.33
N PRO A 122 -12.14 3.42 -1.92
CA PRO A 122 -11.06 2.61 -2.48
C PRO A 122 -10.95 2.60 -4.01
N LYS A 123 -12.09 2.59 -4.71
CA LYS A 123 -12.16 2.57 -6.17
C LYS A 123 -11.61 3.85 -6.82
N GLU A 124 -11.74 4.98 -6.13
CA GLU A 124 -11.35 6.30 -6.61
C GLU A 124 -9.90 6.64 -6.24
N LYS A 125 -9.35 6.06 -5.16
CA LYS A 125 -7.95 6.29 -4.78
C LYS A 125 -6.91 5.31 -5.31
N TYR A 126 -7.21 4.00 -5.33
CA TYR A 126 -6.16 3.00 -5.59
C TYR A 126 -5.71 2.95 -7.04
N LYS A 127 -6.63 3.08 -8.00
CA LYS A 127 -6.28 3.11 -9.42
C LYS A 127 -5.34 4.28 -9.77
N PRO A 128 -5.66 5.54 -9.44
CA PRO A 128 -4.74 6.64 -9.76
C PRO A 128 -3.43 6.56 -8.97
N ALA A 129 -3.43 6.10 -7.71
CA ALA A 129 -2.18 5.88 -6.98
C ALA A 129 -1.27 4.85 -7.68
N LEU A 130 -1.85 3.75 -8.17
CA LEU A 130 -1.13 2.70 -8.89
C LEU A 130 -0.48 3.21 -10.19
N VAL A 131 -1.20 4.03 -10.96
CA VAL A 131 -0.65 4.68 -12.17
C VAL A 131 0.58 5.52 -11.82
N ARG A 132 0.51 6.28 -10.72
CA ARG A 132 1.62 7.14 -10.29
C ARG A 132 2.83 6.34 -9.81
N TYR A 133 2.65 5.27 -9.03
CA TYR A 133 3.78 4.40 -8.65
C TYR A 133 4.42 3.71 -9.86
N ARG A 134 3.63 3.28 -10.85
CA ARG A 134 4.18 2.75 -12.10
C ARG A 134 5.02 3.80 -12.82
N ARG A 135 4.53 5.03 -12.89
CA ARG A 135 5.27 6.13 -13.49
C ARG A 135 6.61 6.39 -12.80
N ILE A 136 6.65 6.32 -11.47
CA ILE A 136 7.90 6.44 -10.71
C ILE A 136 8.86 5.30 -11.08
N LEU A 137 8.38 4.06 -11.14
CA LEU A 137 9.20 2.89 -11.47
C LEU A 137 9.66 2.84 -12.93
N GLU A 138 8.97 3.52 -13.85
CA GLU A 138 9.46 3.74 -15.22
C GLU A 138 10.68 4.67 -15.25
N ILE A 139 10.74 5.65 -14.34
CA ILE A 139 11.80 6.66 -14.26
C ILE A 139 12.96 6.18 -13.39
N ASP A 140 12.64 5.52 -12.27
CA ASP A 140 13.55 4.94 -11.30
C ASP A 140 13.07 3.53 -10.89
N PRO A 141 13.49 2.48 -11.63
CA PRO A 141 13.15 1.10 -11.32
C PRO A 141 13.67 0.61 -9.96
N SER A 142 14.61 1.33 -9.35
CA SER A 142 15.21 0.97 -8.05
C SER A 142 14.45 1.56 -6.85
N ASN A 143 13.40 2.35 -7.10
CA ASN A 143 12.59 2.96 -6.06
C ASN A 143 11.81 1.91 -5.25
N LYS A 144 12.37 1.53 -4.10
CA LYS A 144 11.82 0.47 -3.23
C LYS A 144 10.45 0.83 -2.66
N GLU A 145 10.23 2.10 -2.33
CA GLU A 145 8.97 2.57 -1.74
C GLU A 145 7.84 2.46 -2.78
N ALA A 146 8.05 2.97 -3.99
CA ALA A 146 7.08 2.85 -5.08
C ALA A 146 6.80 1.38 -5.43
N ALA A 147 7.82 0.52 -5.43
CA ALA A 147 7.64 -0.91 -5.67
C ALA A 147 6.80 -1.58 -4.59
N ALA A 148 7.05 -1.27 -3.31
CA ALA A 148 6.28 -1.80 -2.19
C ALA A 148 4.82 -1.33 -2.22
N ASN A 149 4.58 -0.03 -2.41
CA ASN A 149 3.23 0.54 -2.40
C ASN A 149 2.42 0.10 -3.64
N LYS A 150 3.06 0.01 -4.81
CA LYS A 150 2.47 -0.63 -6.00
C LYS A 150 1.99 -2.04 -5.67
N LYS A 151 2.87 -2.89 -5.10
CA LYS A 151 2.53 -4.27 -4.75
C LYS A 151 1.38 -4.32 -3.75
N GLN A 152 1.38 -3.45 -2.75
CA GLN A 152 0.28 -3.38 -1.77
C GLN A 152 -1.07 -3.09 -2.45
N ILE A 153 -1.12 -2.18 -3.43
CA ILE A 153 -2.35 -1.93 -4.19
C ILE A 153 -2.74 -3.14 -5.04
N GLU A 154 -1.77 -3.79 -5.69
CA GLU A 154 -2.00 -5.00 -6.49
C GLU A 154 -2.59 -6.13 -5.64
N ASP A 155 -2.01 -6.38 -4.46
CA ASP A 155 -2.51 -7.37 -3.49
C ASP A 155 -3.94 -7.04 -3.03
N ILE A 156 -4.28 -5.75 -2.87
CA ILE A 156 -5.66 -5.31 -2.56
C ILE A 156 -6.61 -5.69 -3.69
N TYR A 157 -6.26 -5.45 -4.95
CA TYR A 157 -7.09 -5.87 -6.10
C TYR A 157 -7.28 -7.39 -6.15
N GLU A 158 -6.21 -8.14 -5.95
CA GLU A 158 -6.25 -9.61 -5.91
C GLU A 158 -7.16 -10.11 -4.79
N SER A 159 -7.05 -9.54 -3.58
CA SER A 159 -7.91 -9.91 -2.43
C SER A 159 -9.39 -9.64 -2.66
N MET A 160 -9.72 -8.64 -3.49
CA MET A 160 -11.09 -8.32 -3.90
C MET A 160 -11.59 -9.21 -5.05
N GLY A 161 -10.77 -10.12 -5.57
CA GLY A 161 -11.08 -10.90 -6.78
C GLY A 161 -11.25 -10.01 -8.01
N LYS A 162 -10.54 -8.88 -8.07
CA LYS A 162 -10.61 -7.91 -9.17
C LYS A 162 -9.34 -7.95 -10.00
N PRO A 163 -9.43 -7.73 -11.32
CA PRO A 163 -8.23 -7.56 -12.13
C PRO A 163 -7.48 -6.31 -11.69
N ILE A 164 -6.15 -6.42 -11.67
CA ILE A 164 -5.28 -5.27 -11.48
C ILE A 164 -5.46 -4.35 -12.70
N PRO A 165 -5.88 -3.09 -12.50
CA PRO A 165 -6.07 -2.16 -13.62
C PRO A 165 -4.71 -1.77 -14.21
N ASN A 166 -4.68 -1.49 -15.51
CA ASN A 166 -3.54 -0.87 -16.20
C ASN A 166 -3.51 0.64 -15.99
#